data_AF-A0A1J5KGD8-F1
#
_entry.id   AF-A0A1J5KGD8-F1
#
_cell.length_a   1.000
_cell.length_b   1.000
_cell.length_c   1.000
_cell.angle_alpha   90.00
_cell.angle_beta   90.00
_cell.angle_gamma   90.00
#
_symmetry.space_group_name_H-M   'P 1'
#
loop_
_entity.id
_entity.type
_entity.pdbx_description
1 polymer ?
#
loop_
_entity_poly.entity_id
_entity_poly.type
_entity_poly.pdbx_seq_one_letter_code
_entity_poly.pdbx_strand_id
1 'polypeptide(L)'
;MKFSKTLLIILISLSCFAAPQNREEIKDSISRVSSRIEEGVWRSQATTRNLERANEYLRQAYKLIRARGGDGRGSRACEEYIFNILERTYSSSTAIKKSQEMCKSVADIRVLKYSYSILETIYTDRTAIEKSVSYSDRSMIDKVELLRFTYERFNRTFTQNSSLQRAHEMTSSHQSYHLECFQRYYPRFESRNSSKRALELTSEACINR
;
A
#
# COMPACT_ATOMS: atom_id res chain seq x y z
N MET A 1 46.50 49.76 2.65
CA MET A 1 46.15 48.49 1.98
C MET A 1 45.08 47.80 2.79
N LYS A 2 43.84 47.79 2.28
CA LYS A 2 42.68 47.15 2.92
C LYS A 2 42.60 45.71 2.42
N PHE A 3 42.86 44.72 3.27
CA PHE A 3 42.63 43.33 2.95
C PHE A 3 41.12 43.09 2.79
N SER A 4 40.71 42.83 1.56
CA SER A 4 39.32 42.67 1.16
C SER A 4 38.76 41.35 1.69
N LYS A 5 37.56 41.42 2.27
CA LYS A 5 36.72 40.33 2.79
C LYS A 5 36.20 39.37 1.69
N THR A 6 36.96 39.16 0.62
CA THR A 6 36.52 38.43 -0.58
C THR A 6 36.76 36.91 -0.51
N LEU A 7 37.48 36.42 0.50
CA LEU A 7 37.82 34.98 0.57
C LEU A 7 36.82 34.10 1.34
N LEU A 8 35.79 34.69 1.98
CA LEU A 8 34.81 33.95 2.79
C LEU A 8 33.44 33.73 2.11
N ILE A 9 33.27 34.20 0.87
CA ILE A 9 31.98 34.10 0.15
C ILE A 9 31.96 32.98 -0.90
N ILE A 10 33.12 32.41 -1.27
CA ILE A 10 33.21 31.40 -2.34
C ILE A 10 32.95 29.96 -1.83
N LEU A 11 32.87 29.74 -0.51
CA LEU A 11 32.65 28.41 0.08
C LEU A 11 31.20 28.10 0.48
N ILE A 12 30.26 29.02 0.24
CA ILE A 12 28.82 28.81 0.55
C ILE A 12 27.98 28.54 -0.72
N SER A 13 28.56 28.62 -1.92
CA SER A 13 27.83 28.43 -3.18
C SER A 13 27.83 27.00 -3.73
N LEU A 14 28.34 26.00 -2.99
CA LEU A 14 28.38 24.60 -3.45
C LEU A 14 27.27 23.68 -2.90
N SER A 15 26.29 24.21 -2.17
CA SER A 15 25.28 23.38 -1.47
C SER A 15 23.84 23.80 -1.73
N CYS A 16 23.47 24.15 -2.97
CA CYS A 16 22.05 24.34 -3.29
C CYS A 16 21.72 24.29 -4.79
N PHE A 17 21.78 23.10 -5.41
CA PHE A 17 21.02 22.83 -6.64
C PHE A 17 20.57 21.36 -6.69
N ALA A 18 19.76 20.93 -5.72
CA ALA A 18 18.72 19.97 -6.02
C ALA A 18 17.53 20.79 -6.53
N ALA A 19 17.56 21.17 -7.81
CA ALA A 19 16.41 21.80 -8.44
C ALA A 19 15.20 20.84 -8.36
N PRO A 20 13.99 21.33 -8.07
CA PRO A 20 12.78 20.52 -8.19
C PRO A 20 12.65 20.09 -9.66
N GLN A 21 12.73 18.79 -9.94
CA GLN A 21 12.53 18.26 -11.29
C GLN A 21 11.18 18.76 -11.85
N ASN A 22 11.21 19.41 -13.00
CA ASN A 22 9.99 19.90 -13.63
C ASN A 22 9.10 18.70 -14.00
N ARG A 23 7.80 18.79 -13.68
CA ARG A 23 6.83 17.71 -13.93
C ARG A 23 6.82 17.28 -15.40
N GLU A 24 7.04 18.20 -16.34
CA GLU A 24 7.12 17.88 -17.76
C GLU A 24 8.40 17.11 -18.11
N GLU A 25 9.55 17.43 -17.50
CA GLU A 25 10.81 16.69 -17.71
C GLU A 25 10.72 15.24 -17.21
N ILE A 26 9.99 15.00 -16.10
CA ILE A 26 9.74 13.66 -15.58
C ILE A 26 8.88 12.85 -16.56
N LYS A 27 7.83 13.46 -17.12
CA LYS A 27 6.97 12.80 -18.12
C LYS A 27 7.75 12.47 -19.39
N ASP A 28 8.60 13.38 -19.86
CA ASP A 28 9.46 13.14 -21.03
C ASP A 28 10.47 12.02 -20.77
N SER A 29 11.03 11.96 -19.56
CA SER A 29 11.89 10.86 -19.14
C SER A 29 11.16 9.50 -19.16
N ILE A 30 9.95 9.45 -18.60
CA ILE A 30 9.10 8.25 -18.60
C ILE A 30 8.77 7.83 -20.03
N SER A 31 8.36 8.77 -20.90
CA SER A 31 8.02 8.50 -22.30
C SER A 31 9.19 7.90 -23.08
N ARG A 32 10.41 8.43 -22.89
CA ARG A 32 11.63 7.88 -23.50
C ARG A 32 11.95 6.46 -23.03
N VAL A 33 11.78 6.17 -21.74
CA VAL A 33 11.98 4.82 -21.19
C VAL A 33 10.93 3.85 -21.75
N SER A 34 9.66 4.24 -21.79
CA SER A 34 8.58 3.42 -22.36
C SER A 34 8.85 3.05 -23.83
N SER A 35 9.29 4.00 -24.64
CA SER A 35 9.61 3.76 -26.06
C SER A 35 10.75 2.75 -26.23
N ARG A 36 11.80 2.86 -25.41
CA ARG A 36 12.92 1.90 -25.43
C ARG A 36 12.52 0.49 -24.97
N ILE A 37 11.59 0.41 -24.02
CA ILE A 37 11.05 -0.88 -23.56
C ILE A 37 10.26 -1.55 -24.69
N GLU A 38 9.43 -0.81 -25.41
CA GLU A 38 8.66 -1.33 -26.54
C GLU A 38 9.58 -1.93 -27.63
N GLU A 39 10.64 -1.21 -28.00
CA GLU A 39 11.65 -1.71 -28.94
C GLU A 39 12.42 -2.94 -28.40
N GLY A 40 12.73 -2.92 -27.10
CA GLY A 40 13.53 -3.95 -26.44
C GLY A 40 12.81 -5.28 -26.22
N VAL A 41 11.49 -5.26 -25.97
CA VAL A 41 10.71 -6.47 -25.65
C VAL A 41 10.75 -7.49 -26.78
N TRP A 42 10.59 -7.06 -28.04
CA TRP A 42 10.56 -7.96 -29.20
C TRP A 42 11.91 -8.57 -29.57
N ARG A 43 13.01 -7.96 -29.12
CA ARG A 43 14.39 -8.42 -29.38
C ARG A 43 15.05 -9.06 -28.16
N SER A 44 14.33 -9.12 -27.05
CA SER A 44 14.85 -9.58 -25.77
C SER A 44 15.13 -11.08 -25.78
N GLN A 45 16.32 -11.47 -25.35
CA GLN A 45 16.70 -12.85 -25.04
C GLN A 45 16.60 -13.13 -23.52
N ALA A 46 15.90 -12.27 -22.77
CA ALA A 46 15.74 -12.43 -21.34
C ALA A 46 14.93 -13.70 -21.02
N THR A 47 15.27 -14.35 -19.90
CA THR A 47 14.52 -15.51 -19.41
C THR A 47 13.08 -15.15 -19.10
N THR A 48 12.17 -16.14 -19.17
CA THR A 48 10.74 -15.97 -18.81
C THR A 48 10.57 -15.28 -17.46
N ARG A 49 11.36 -15.69 -16.45
CA ARG A 49 11.32 -15.10 -15.11
C ARG A 49 11.68 -13.61 -15.09
N ASN A 50 12.64 -13.19 -15.92
CA ASN A 50 13.02 -11.78 -16.02
C ASN A 50 11.98 -10.97 -16.79
N LEU A 51 11.34 -11.55 -17.81
CA LEU A 51 10.23 -10.92 -18.53
C LEU A 51 9.00 -10.75 -17.63
N GLU A 52 8.66 -11.75 -16.82
CA GLU A 52 7.59 -11.68 -15.81
C GLU A 52 7.86 -10.55 -14.81
N ARG A 53 9.09 -10.46 -14.28
CA ARG A 53 9.49 -9.40 -13.36
C ARG A 53 9.46 -8.01 -14.01
N ALA A 54 9.91 -7.89 -15.26
CA ALA A 54 9.85 -6.63 -16.01
C ALA A 54 8.39 -6.19 -16.27
N ASN A 55 7.52 -7.13 -16.65
CA ASN A 55 6.09 -6.89 -16.83
C ASN A 55 5.44 -6.42 -15.52
N GLU A 56 5.84 -6.97 -14.37
CA GLU A 56 5.38 -6.53 -13.06
C GLU A 56 5.80 -5.09 -12.75
N TYR A 57 7.08 -4.73 -12.97
CA TYR A 57 7.53 -3.35 -12.79
C TYR A 57 6.83 -2.37 -13.72
N LEU A 58 6.55 -2.78 -14.95
CA LEU A 58 5.79 -1.98 -15.92
C LEU A 58 4.33 -1.78 -15.49
N ARG A 59 3.67 -2.82 -14.96
CA ARG A 59 2.32 -2.70 -14.39
C ARG A 59 2.28 -1.77 -13.19
N GLN A 60 3.27 -1.85 -12.30
CA GLN A 60 3.40 -0.95 -11.15
C GLN A 60 3.67 0.50 -11.59
N ALA A 61 4.60 0.70 -12.53
CA ALA A 61 4.88 2.02 -13.10
C ALA A 61 3.65 2.61 -13.79
N TYR A 62 2.97 1.83 -14.64
CA TYR A 62 1.75 2.25 -15.31
C TYR A 62 0.65 2.63 -14.31
N LYS A 63 0.53 1.89 -13.20
CA LYS A 63 -0.41 2.21 -12.12
C LYS A 63 -0.11 3.54 -11.45
N LEU A 64 1.17 3.85 -11.23
CA LEU A 64 1.60 5.14 -10.68
C LEU A 64 1.38 6.30 -11.67
N ILE A 65 1.58 6.05 -12.97
CA ILE A 65 1.42 7.05 -14.04
C ILE A 65 -0.06 7.33 -14.34
N ARG A 66 -0.89 6.28 -14.43
CA ARG A 66 -2.33 6.41 -14.73
C ARG A 66 -3.14 6.95 -13.56
N ALA A 67 -2.55 6.98 -12.35
CA ALA A 67 -3.21 7.54 -11.20
C ALA A 67 -3.52 9.01 -11.51
N ARG A 68 -4.77 9.29 -11.85
CA ARG A 68 -5.26 10.66 -11.93
C ARG A 68 -5.11 11.19 -10.51
N GLY A 69 -4.58 12.40 -10.34
CA GLY A 69 -4.58 13.00 -9.01
C GLY A 69 -5.97 12.85 -8.40
N GLY A 70 -6.09 12.08 -7.30
CA GLY A 70 -7.36 11.82 -6.64
C GLY A 70 -8.00 10.43 -6.74
N ASP A 71 -7.26 9.33 -6.94
CA ASP A 71 -7.81 7.96 -6.92
C ASP A 71 -8.31 7.46 -5.53
N GLY A 72 -8.62 8.35 -4.58
CA GLY A 72 -8.97 7.95 -3.21
C GLY A 72 -7.80 7.34 -2.42
N ARG A 73 -6.61 7.17 -3.00
CA ARG A 73 -5.38 6.70 -2.34
C ARG A 73 -4.58 7.81 -1.63
N GLY A 74 -5.05 9.06 -1.70
CA GLY A 74 -4.32 10.23 -1.19
C GLY A 74 -4.69 10.60 0.24
N SER A 75 -3.76 11.31 0.92
CA SER A 75 -3.91 11.85 2.28
C SER A 75 -5.29 12.47 2.53
N ARG A 76 -5.80 13.24 1.56
CA ARG A 76 -7.11 13.91 1.66
C ARG A 76 -8.31 12.96 1.78
N ALA A 77 -8.35 11.86 1.03
CA ALA A 77 -9.45 10.90 1.11
C ALA A 77 -9.42 10.13 2.43
N CYS A 78 -8.22 9.87 2.95
CA CYS A 78 -8.05 9.31 4.29
C CYS A 78 -8.52 10.30 5.34
N GLU A 79 -8.08 11.56 5.24
CA GLU A 79 -8.42 12.62 6.20
C GLU A 79 -9.93 12.82 6.28
N GLU A 80 -10.61 12.93 5.13
CA GLU A 80 -12.07 13.06 5.06
C GLU A 80 -12.78 11.85 5.71
N TYR A 81 -12.33 10.63 5.42
CA TYR A 81 -12.93 9.44 6.00
C TYR A 81 -12.76 9.36 7.52
N ILE A 82 -11.54 9.60 8.02
CA ILE A 82 -11.27 9.58 9.47
C ILE A 82 -11.97 10.76 10.16
N PHE A 83 -12.00 11.93 9.53
CA PHE A 83 -12.69 13.12 10.05
C PHE A 83 -14.18 12.83 10.31
N ASN A 84 -14.88 12.26 9.32
CA ASN A 84 -16.32 11.95 9.43
C ASN A 84 -16.65 10.94 10.56
N ILE A 85 -15.68 10.13 10.96
CA ILE A 85 -15.80 9.23 12.11
C ILE A 85 -15.51 9.99 13.41
N LEU A 86 -14.42 10.76 13.44
CA LEU A 86 -13.98 11.46 14.65
C LEU A 86 -14.88 12.63 15.05
N GLU A 87 -15.53 13.31 14.10
CA GLU A 87 -16.43 14.43 14.39
C GLU A 87 -17.68 14.03 15.19
N ARG A 88 -18.01 12.74 15.22
CA ARG A 88 -19.09 12.19 16.05
C ARG A 88 -18.76 12.24 17.55
N THR A 89 -17.49 12.38 17.90
CA THR A 89 -17.00 12.31 19.29
C THR A 89 -16.13 13.49 19.69
N TYR A 90 -15.52 14.19 18.72
CA TYR A 90 -14.63 15.32 18.93
C TYR A 90 -15.15 16.59 18.25
N SER A 91 -14.72 17.75 18.75
CA SER A 91 -14.93 19.01 18.03
C SER A 91 -14.26 18.98 16.65
N SER A 92 -14.81 19.70 15.68
CA SER A 92 -14.31 19.69 14.29
C SER A 92 -12.82 20.04 14.20
N SER A 93 -12.32 21.00 15.00
CA SER A 93 -10.89 21.34 15.02
C SER A 93 -10.00 20.21 15.53
N THR A 94 -10.48 19.44 16.51
CA THR A 94 -9.77 18.27 17.04
C THR A 94 -9.83 17.10 16.06
N ALA A 95 -10.99 16.87 15.44
CA ALA A 95 -11.18 15.85 14.42
C ALA A 95 -10.29 16.09 13.20
N ILE A 96 -10.13 17.33 12.74
CA ILE A 96 -9.19 17.71 11.67
C ILE A 96 -7.76 17.36 12.05
N LYS A 97 -7.28 17.80 13.22
CA LYS A 97 -5.89 17.52 13.65
C LYS A 97 -5.61 16.03 13.77
N LYS A 98 -6.55 15.27 14.36
CA LYS A 98 -6.40 13.83 14.54
C LYS A 98 -6.45 13.06 13.22
N SER A 99 -7.37 13.42 12.32
CA SER A 99 -7.45 12.77 11.00
C SER A 99 -6.18 12.98 10.19
N GLN A 100 -5.63 14.20 10.17
CA GLN A 100 -4.34 14.50 9.55
C GLN A 100 -3.19 13.68 10.13
N GLU A 101 -3.13 13.56 11.47
CA GLU A 101 -2.08 12.76 12.12
C GLU A 101 -2.19 11.28 11.79
N MET A 102 -3.39 10.71 11.90
CA MET A 102 -3.63 9.29 11.63
C MET A 102 -3.36 8.93 10.17
N CYS A 103 -3.66 9.81 9.23
CA CYS A 103 -3.44 9.54 7.81
C CYS A 103 -1.96 9.51 7.38
N LYS A 104 -1.03 9.95 8.23
CA LYS A 104 0.41 9.84 7.95
C LYS A 104 0.90 8.39 7.91
N SER A 105 0.25 7.49 8.67
CA SER A 105 0.62 6.07 8.74
C SER A 105 -0.20 5.16 7.84
N VAL A 106 -1.26 5.69 7.20
CA VAL A 106 -2.15 4.93 6.31
C VAL A 106 -1.57 4.91 4.90
N ALA A 107 -1.16 3.72 4.47
CA ALA A 107 -0.65 3.50 3.11
C ALA A 107 -1.74 3.03 2.13
N ASP A 108 -2.83 2.42 2.61
CA ASP A 108 -3.97 2.04 1.77
C ASP A 108 -5.30 2.25 2.48
N ILE A 109 -6.05 3.28 2.06
CA ILE A 109 -7.34 3.60 2.66
C ILE A 109 -8.37 2.47 2.52
N ARG A 110 -8.24 1.60 1.51
CA ARG A 110 -9.23 0.52 1.31
C ARG A 110 -9.08 -0.52 2.40
N VAL A 111 -7.85 -0.78 2.83
CA VAL A 111 -7.55 -1.63 4.00
C VAL A 111 -8.08 -0.99 5.26
N LEU A 112 -7.92 0.33 5.42
CA LEU A 112 -8.47 1.08 6.55
C LEU A 112 -9.99 0.97 6.62
N LYS A 113 -10.69 1.26 5.51
CA LYS A 113 -12.16 1.19 5.42
C LYS A 113 -12.66 -0.21 5.71
N TYR A 114 -12.00 -1.22 5.13
CA TYR A 114 -12.38 -2.61 5.35
C TYR A 114 -12.19 -3.04 6.81
N SER A 115 -11.03 -2.74 7.40
CA SER A 115 -10.74 -3.06 8.80
C SER A 115 -11.70 -2.34 9.74
N TYR A 116 -12.01 -1.07 9.46
CA TYR A 116 -12.95 -0.28 10.25
C TYR A 116 -14.36 -0.87 10.22
N SER A 117 -14.85 -1.29 9.05
CA SER A 117 -16.18 -1.90 8.91
C SER A 117 -16.35 -3.19 9.74
N ILE A 118 -15.25 -3.87 10.06
CA ILE A 118 -15.24 -5.04 10.94
C ILE A 118 -15.12 -4.62 12.41
N LEU A 119 -14.25 -3.64 12.70
CA LEU A 119 -13.93 -3.25 14.07
C LEU A 119 -15.02 -2.38 14.71
N GLU A 120 -15.77 -1.60 13.93
CA GLU A 120 -16.87 -0.77 14.43
C GLU A 120 -18.03 -1.60 15.00
N THR A 121 -18.14 -2.88 14.63
CA THR A 121 -19.18 -3.77 15.17
C THR A 121 -18.85 -4.29 16.58
N ILE A 122 -17.61 -4.11 17.04
CA ILE A 122 -17.11 -4.66 18.31
C ILE A 122 -16.39 -3.65 19.20
N TYR A 123 -16.11 -2.45 18.68
CA TYR A 123 -15.41 -1.39 19.38
C TYR A 123 -16.11 -0.05 19.15
N THR A 124 -15.85 0.92 20.03
CA THR A 124 -16.27 2.31 19.81
C THR A 124 -15.56 2.90 18.59
N ASP A 125 -16.17 3.89 17.93
CA ASP A 125 -15.61 4.59 16.76
C ASP A 125 -14.13 4.93 16.94
N ARG A 126 -13.77 5.49 18.10
CA ARG A 126 -12.38 5.82 18.45
C ARG A 126 -11.46 4.59 18.40
N THR A 127 -11.78 3.54 19.14
CA THR A 127 -10.93 2.34 19.23
C THR A 127 -10.89 1.60 17.89
N ALA A 128 -12.02 1.56 17.18
CA ALA A 128 -12.13 0.96 15.86
C ALA A 128 -11.23 1.69 14.84
N ILE A 129 -11.24 3.02 14.80
CA ILE A 129 -10.42 3.77 13.84
C ILE A 129 -8.93 3.70 14.18
N GLU A 130 -8.57 3.79 15.48
CA GLU A 130 -7.18 3.66 15.93
C GLU A 130 -6.58 2.29 15.53
N LYS A 131 -7.33 1.21 15.74
CA LYS A 131 -6.92 -0.14 15.29
C LYS A 131 -6.88 -0.28 13.77
N SER A 132 -7.85 0.28 13.06
CA SER A 132 -7.92 0.19 11.59
C SER A 132 -6.72 0.87 10.92
N VAL A 133 -6.27 2.01 11.47
CA VAL A 133 -5.04 2.68 11.03
C VAL A 133 -3.83 1.76 11.18
N SER A 134 -3.72 1.02 12.30
CA SER A 134 -2.61 0.11 12.53
C SER A 134 -2.54 -1.08 11.55
N TYR A 135 -3.68 -1.47 10.97
CA TYR A 135 -3.74 -2.52 9.95
C TYR A 135 -3.53 -2.02 8.51
N SER A 136 -3.29 -0.72 8.33
CA SER A 136 -3.28 -0.08 7.01
C SER A 136 -1.92 0.48 6.63
N ASP A 137 -0.86 -0.10 7.20
CA ASP A 137 0.53 0.35 6.97
C ASP A 137 1.05 -0.01 5.56
N ARG A 138 2.31 0.36 5.29
CA ARG A 138 2.96 0.13 3.98
C ARG A 138 3.01 -1.34 3.55
N SER A 139 3.00 -2.28 4.49
CA SER A 139 2.96 -3.71 4.18
C SER A 139 1.61 -4.13 3.58
N MET A 140 0.58 -3.29 3.63
CA MET A 140 -0.77 -3.63 3.20
C MET A 140 -1.19 -2.96 1.88
N ILE A 141 -0.28 -2.24 1.23
CA ILE A 141 -0.52 -1.58 -0.06
C ILE A 141 -1.06 -2.58 -1.09
N ASP A 142 -2.25 -2.30 -1.61
CA ASP A 142 -2.93 -3.08 -2.64
C ASP A 142 -3.31 -4.51 -2.24
N LYS A 143 -3.36 -4.81 -0.94
CA LYS A 143 -3.67 -6.16 -0.44
C LYS A 143 -5.09 -6.30 0.13
N VAL A 144 -5.98 -5.32 -0.05
CA VAL A 144 -7.34 -5.35 0.51
C VAL A 144 -8.13 -6.61 0.12
N GLU A 145 -8.01 -7.07 -1.13
CA GLU A 145 -8.72 -8.27 -1.59
C GLU A 145 -8.11 -9.56 -1.00
N LEU A 146 -6.78 -9.61 -0.81
CA LEU A 146 -6.12 -10.72 -0.12
C LEU A 146 -6.45 -10.72 1.38
N LEU A 147 -6.54 -9.54 2.00
CA LEU A 147 -6.99 -9.38 3.38
C LEU A 147 -8.44 -9.84 3.54
N ARG A 148 -9.33 -9.43 2.62
CA ARG A 148 -10.74 -9.87 2.61
C ARG A 148 -10.83 -11.37 2.46
N PHE A 149 -10.09 -11.93 1.50
CA PHE A 149 -10.02 -13.36 1.28
C PHE A 149 -9.62 -14.08 2.57
N THR A 150 -8.46 -13.77 3.14
CA THR A 150 -7.94 -14.44 4.35
C THR A 150 -8.85 -14.24 5.56
N TYR A 151 -9.39 -13.04 5.77
CA TYR A 151 -10.32 -12.73 6.86
C TYR A 151 -11.56 -13.61 6.82
N GLU A 152 -12.25 -13.68 5.68
CA GLU A 152 -13.50 -14.45 5.55
C GLU A 152 -13.30 -15.93 5.92
N ARG A 153 -12.11 -16.48 5.66
CA ARG A 153 -11.79 -17.87 5.98
C ARG A 153 -11.42 -18.03 7.45
N PHE A 154 -10.65 -17.11 8.03
CA PHE A 154 -10.37 -17.12 9.48
C PHE A 154 -11.63 -16.89 10.32
N ASN A 155 -12.57 -16.07 9.84
CA ASN A 155 -13.81 -15.74 10.53
C ASN A 155 -14.78 -16.91 10.66
N ARG A 156 -14.54 -18.02 9.96
CA ARG A 156 -15.25 -19.29 10.16
C ARG A 156 -14.81 -20.05 11.42
N THR A 157 -13.70 -19.65 12.04
CA THR A 157 -13.06 -20.39 13.14
C THR A 157 -12.79 -19.50 14.35
N PHE A 158 -12.49 -18.22 14.15
CA PHE A 158 -12.10 -17.29 15.22
C PHE A 158 -13.08 -16.10 15.34
N THR A 159 -13.00 -15.40 16.47
CA THR A 159 -13.75 -14.15 16.69
C THR A 159 -13.34 -13.08 15.68
N GLN A 160 -14.20 -12.10 15.40
CA GLN A 160 -13.95 -11.04 14.40
C GLN A 160 -12.59 -10.35 14.58
N ASN A 161 -12.23 -9.95 15.82
CA ASN A 161 -10.94 -9.32 16.12
C ASN A 161 -9.76 -10.28 15.88
N SER A 162 -9.86 -11.53 16.35
CA SER A 162 -8.78 -12.51 16.15
C SER A 162 -8.61 -12.88 14.67
N SER A 163 -9.71 -12.98 13.93
CA SER A 163 -9.72 -13.23 12.49
C SER A 163 -9.04 -12.10 11.72
N LEU A 164 -9.36 -10.84 12.04
CA LEU A 164 -8.73 -9.68 11.39
C LEU A 164 -7.24 -9.59 11.70
N GLN A 165 -6.84 -9.81 12.95
CA GLN A 165 -5.43 -9.83 13.33
C GLN A 165 -4.65 -10.90 12.54
N ARG A 166 -5.15 -12.14 12.51
CA ARG A 166 -4.50 -13.25 11.78
C ARG A 166 -4.48 -13.03 10.27
N ALA A 167 -5.57 -12.49 9.72
CA ALA A 167 -5.66 -12.13 8.32
C ALA A 167 -4.64 -11.06 7.94
N HIS A 168 -4.45 -10.04 8.79
CA HIS A 168 -3.44 -9.01 8.61
C HIS A 168 -2.01 -9.60 8.68
N GLU A 169 -1.70 -10.39 9.71
CA GLU A 169 -0.39 -11.06 9.86
C GLU A 169 -0.03 -11.93 8.64
N MET A 170 -0.99 -12.67 8.11
CA MET A 170 -0.79 -13.46 6.90
C MET A 170 -0.65 -12.57 5.66
N THR A 171 -1.53 -11.58 5.50
CA THR A 171 -1.54 -10.75 4.28
C THR A 171 -0.31 -9.84 4.17
N SER A 172 0.18 -9.30 5.29
CA SER A 172 1.33 -8.40 5.31
C SER A 172 2.61 -9.07 4.79
N SER A 173 2.77 -10.37 5.03
CA SER A 173 3.91 -11.17 4.57
C SER A 173 3.82 -11.64 3.11
N HIS A 174 2.72 -11.34 2.40
CA HIS A 174 2.50 -11.79 1.02
C HIS A 174 2.43 -10.64 0.03
N GLN A 175 2.77 -10.85 -1.24
CA GLN A 175 2.54 -9.84 -2.27
C GLN A 175 1.06 -9.81 -2.69
N SER A 176 0.58 -8.67 -3.18
CA SER A 176 -0.82 -8.51 -3.60
C SER A 176 -1.24 -9.49 -4.69
N TYR A 177 -0.34 -9.84 -5.61
CA TYR A 177 -0.57 -10.81 -6.68
C TYR A 177 -0.71 -12.27 -6.18
N HIS A 178 -0.36 -12.56 -4.91
CA HIS A 178 -0.58 -13.90 -4.35
C HIS A 178 -2.07 -14.24 -4.21
N LEU A 179 -3.00 -13.29 -4.34
CA LEU A 179 -4.44 -13.56 -4.30
C LEU A 179 -4.87 -14.65 -5.31
N GLU A 180 -4.38 -14.61 -6.54
CA GLU A 180 -4.73 -15.62 -7.55
C GLU A 180 -4.23 -17.01 -7.16
N CYS A 181 -3.04 -17.07 -6.56
CA CYS A 181 -2.50 -18.31 -6.01
C CYS A 181 -3.36 -18.82 -4.85
N PHE A 182 -3.75 -17.93 -3.93
CA PHE A 182 -4.62 -18.27 -2.81
C PHE A 182 -5.96 -18.84 -3.28
N GLN A 183 -6.62 -18.15 -4.23
CA GLN A 183 -7.89 -18.59 -4.81
C GLN A 183 -7.78 -19.95 -5.52
N ARG A 184 -6.63 -20.25 -6.13
CA ARG A 184 -6.39 -21.52 -6.82
C ARG A 184 -6.13 -22.69 -5.87
N TYR A 185 -5.34 -22.49 -4.83
CA TYR A 185 -4.86 -23.58 -3.97
C TYR A 185 -5.70 -23.80 -2.71
N TYR A 186 -6.30 -22.74 -2.15
CA TYR A 186 -7.10 -22.85 -0.93
C TYR A 186 -8.21 -23.91 -1.01
N PRO A 187 -9.05 -23.97 -2.08
CA PRO A 187 -10.11 -24.98 -2.16
C PRO A 187 -9.60 -26.42 -2.12
N ARG A 188 -8.36 -26.65 -2.60
CA ARG A 188 -7.74 -27.99 -2.60
C ARG A 188 -7.41 -28.42 -1.17
N PHE A 189 -6.84 -27.51 -0.38
CA PHE A 189 -6.46 -27.80 1.00
C PHE A 189 -7.64 -27.80 1.96
N GLU A 190 -8.62 -26.92 1.76
CA GLU A 190 -9.82 -26.80 2.59
C GLU A 190 -10.62 -28.11 2.65
N SER A 191 -10.65 -28.88 1.56
CA SER A 191 -11.37 -30.17 1.51
C SER A 191 -10.94 -31.20 2.56
N ARG A 192 -9.74 -31.06 3.13
CA ARG A 192 -9.14 -32.03 4.09
C ARG A 192 -8.62 -31.38 5.37
N ASN A 193 -8.75 -30.07 5.51
CA ASN A 193 -8.11 -29.30 6.58
C ASN A 193 -9.07 -28.23 7.11
N SER A 194 -8.85 -27.80 8.37
CA SER A 194 -9.53 -26.63 8.90
C SER A 194 -9.20 -25.37 8.09
N SER A 195 -10.06 -24.34 8.11
CA SER A 195 -9.82 -23.08 7.39
C SER A 195 -8.45 -22.48 7.70
N LYS A 196 -8.03 -22.53 8.98
CA LYS A 196 -6.69 -22.11 9.40
C LYS A 196 -5.60 -22.92 8.71
N ARG A 197 -5.64 -24.25 8.83
CA ARG A 197 -4.58 -25.11 8.29
C ARG A 197 -4.52 -25.06 6.77
N ALA A 198 -5.68 -24.95 6.11
CA ALA A 198 -5.77 -24.77 4.67
C ALA A 198 -5.13 -23.45 4.21
N LEU A 199 -5.34 -22.35 4.94
CA LEU A 199 -4.68 -21.07 4.66
C LEU A 199 -3.15 -21.14 4.86
N GLU A 200 -2.68 -21.78 5.93
CA GLU A 200 -1.24 -21.97 6.18
C GLU A 200 -0.57 -22.76 5.04
N LEU A 201 -1.16 -23.89 4.64
CA LEU A 201 -0.68 -24.68 3.50
C LEU A 201 -0.73 -23.90 2.18
N THR A 202 -1.77 -23.10 1.99
CA THR A 202 -1.90 -22.22 0.81
C THR A 202 -0.81 -21.17 0.78
N SER A 203 -0.59 -20.50 1.91
CA SER A 203 0.47 -19.52 2.12
C SER A 203 1.85 -20.11 1.80
N GLU A 204 2.18 -21.27 2.39
CA GLU A 204 3.42 -22.00 2.12
C GLU A 204 3.59 -22.33 0.62
N ALA A 205 2.52 -22.78 -0.05
CA ALA A 205 2.55 -23.11 -1.48
C ALA A 205 2.73 -21.87 -2.38
N CYS A 206 2.18 -20.72 -1.97
CA CYS A 206 2.22 -19.49 -2.75
C CYS A 206 3.50 -18.67 -2.54
N ILE A 207 4.18 -18.79 -1.40
CA ILE A 207 5.48 -18.15 -1.17
C ILE A 207 6.61 -18.86 -1.94
N ASN A 208 6.54 -20.19 -2.07
CA ASN A 208 7.60 -21.01 -2.66
C ASN A 208 7.57 -21.07 -4.21
N ARG A 209 6.83 -20.18 -4.87
CA ARG A 209 6.72 -20.07 -6.34
C ARG A 209 7.11 -18.67 -6.81
#